data_AF-A0A1L3GEZ0-F1
#
_entry.id   AF-A0A1L3GEZ0-F1
#
_cell.length_a   1.000
_cell.length_b   1.000
_cell.length_c   1.000
_cell.angle_alpha   90.00
_cell.angle_beta   90.00
_cell.angle_gamma   90.00
#
_symmetry.space_group_name_H-M   'P 1'
#
loop_
_entity.id
_entity.type
_entity.pdbx_description
1 polymer ?
#
loop_
_entity_poly.entity_id
_entity_poly.type
_entity_poly.pdbx_seq_one_letter_code
_entity_poly.pdbx_strand_id
1 'polypeptide(L)'
;MPTGREVSDERYSYFRRCSPAWGVQGSCTRYLKQLDGPVVITQHGRPPAVLISSGEYDQIREQWRFIESLTAGLDDSQSGRVMDTEELKARLASAREQRRSR
;
A
#
# COMPACT_ATOMS: atom_id res chain seq x y z
N MET A 1 3.38 -15.32 25.09
CA MET A 1 4.01 -15.77 23.82
C MET A 1 2.93 -15.82 22.75
N PRO A 2 3.06 -15.19 21.58
CA PRO A 2 2.16 -15.49 20.47
C PRO A 2 2.44 -16.94 20.05
N THR A 3 1.39 -17.75 20.06
CA THR A 3 1.46 -19.18 19.75
C THR A 3 1.70 -19.32 18.25
N GLY A 4 2.95 -19.55 17.85
CA GLY A 4 3.33 -19.78 16.46
C GLY A 4 2.59 -21.00 15.91
N ARG A 5 1.53 -20.75 15.14
CA ARG A 5 0.94 -21.73 14.22
C ARG A 5 1.34 -21.32 12.82
N GLU A 6 1.60 -22.29 11.96
CA GLU A 6 1.83 -22.06 10.53
C GLU A 6 0.50 -21.84 9.80
N VAL A 7 0.53 -21.04 8.73
CA VAL A 7 -0.61 -20.89 7.82
C VAL A 7 -0.49 -21.98 6.76
N SER A 8 -1.52 -22.81 6.60
CA SER A 8 -1.52 -23.93 5.66
C SER A 8 -1.76 -23.52 4.20
N ASP A 9 -2.12 -22.26 3.93
CA ASP A 9 -2.30 -21.72 2.58
C ASP A 9 -0.94 -21.22 2.03
N GLU A 10 -0.46 -21.82 0.94
CA GLU A 10 0.83 -21.52 0.32
C GLU A 10 1.01 -20.04 -0.06
N ARG A 11 -0.09 -19.31 -0.32
CA ARG A 11 -0.03 -17.86 -0.61
C ARG A 11 0.49 -17.06 0.58
N TYR A 12 0.42 -17.63 1.77
CA TYR A 12 0.87 -17.03 3.01
C TYR A 12 2.11 -17.71 3.58
N SER A 13 2.75 -18.63 2.84
CA SER A 13 3.96 -19.34 3.23
C SER A 13 5.14 -18.42 3.58
N TYR A 14 5.17 -17.21 2.99
CA TYR A 14 6.17 -16.19 3.30
C TYR A 14 6.01 -15.58 4.71
N PHE A 15 4.81 -15.63 5.28
CA PHE A 15 4.54 -15.06 6.60
C PHE A 15 4.89 -16.05 7.71
N ARG A 16 5.98 -15.74 8.44
CA ARG A 16 6.48 -16.58 9.55
C ARG A 16 5.61 -16.57 10.81
N ARG A 17 4.60 -15.70 10.89
CA ARG A 17 3.76 -15.53 12.07
C ARG A 17 2.29 -15.40 11.68
N CYS A 18 1.44 -16.15 12.36
CA CYS A 18 0.00 -15.92 12.35
C CYS A 18 -0.57 -15.79 13.77
N SER A 19 -1.74 -15.18 13.87
CA SER A 19 -2.45 -15.00 15.12
C SER A 19 -3.96 -15.07 14.87
N PRO A 20 -4.75 -15.74 15.73
CA PRO A 20 -6.18 -15.77 15.57
C PRO A 20 -6.79 -14.40 15.89
N ALA A 21 -7.86 -14.03 15.18
CA ALA A 21 -8.52 -12.72 15.30
C ALA A 21 -8.90 -12.37 16.75
N TRP A 22 -9.39 -13.33 17.53
CA TRP A 22 -9.73 -13.13 18.94
C TRP A 22 -8.51 -12.81 19.81
N GLY A 23 -7.32 -13.34 19.47
CA GLY A 23 -6.07 -13.04 20.18
C GLY A 23 -5.56 -11.62 19.89
N VAL A 24 -5.89 -11.07 18.72
CA VAL A 24 -5.57 -9.69 18.33
C VAL A 24 -6.55 -8.71 18.98
N GLN A 25 -7.85 -9.02 18.98
CA GLN A 25 -8.88 -8.13 19.53
C GLN A 25 -8.65 -7.80 21.01
N GLY A 26 -8.30 -8.79 21.84
CA GLY A 26 -8.04 -8.60 23.27
C GLY A 26 -6.71 -7.93 23.62
N SER A 27 -5.83 -7.66 22.63
CA SER A 27 -4.46 -7.16 22.87
C SER A 27 -3.94 -6.27 21.74
N CYS A 28 -4.83 -5.59 21.00
CA CYS A 28 -4.50 -4.87 19.77
C CYS A 28 -3.34 -3.88 19.95
N THR A 29 -3.34 -3.11 21.03
CA THR A 29 -2.27 -2.16 21.37
C THR A 29 -0.90 -2.82 21.55
N ARG A 30 -0.86 -4.05 22.08
CA ARG A 30 0.38 -4.84 22.19
C ARG A 30 0.87 -5.27 20.81
N TYR A 31 -0.05 -5.76 19.98
CA TYR A 31 0.28 -6.17 18.60
C TYR A 31 0.83 -5.00 17.79
N LEU A 32 0.23 -3.80 17.89
CA LEU A 32 0.71 -2.62 17.18
C LEU A 32 2.08 -2.13 17.68
N LYS A 33 2.35 -2.21 18.99
CA LYS A 33 3.63 -1.77 19.58
C LYS A 33 4.79 -2.75 19.37
N GLN A 34 4.49 -4.03 19.27
CA GLN A 34 5.49 -5.12 19.22
C GLN A 34 5.55 -5.78 17.83
N LEU A 35 5.01 -5.12 16.81
CA LEU A 35 4.97 -5.67 15.47
C LEU A 35 6.38 -5.63 14.86
N ASP A 36 7.05 -6.77 14.87
CA ASP A 36 8.38 -6.94 14.29
C ASP A 36 8.26 -7.59 12.90
N GLY A 37 7.55 -6.91 12.00
CA GLY A 37 7.17 -7.39 10.66
C GLY A 37 5.74 -7.97 10.57
N PRO A 38 5.32 -8.41 9.37
CA PRO A 38 3.93 -8.77 9.10
C PRO A 38 3.40 -9.97 9.90
N VAL A 39 2.11 -9.94 10.24
CA VAL A 39 1.41 -11.02 10.95
C VAL A 39 0.11 -11.35 10.22
N VAL A 40 -0.09 -12.62 9.88
CA VAL A 40 -1.35 -13.09 9.31
C VAL A 40 -2.40 -13.22 10.40
N ILE A 41 -3.51 -12.52 10.27
CA ILE A 41 -4.66 -12.69 11.16
C ILE A 41 -5.53 -13.80 10.60
N THR A 42 -5.89 -14.79 11.42
CA THR A 42 -6.74 -15.92 11.03
C THR A 42 -8.11 -15.89 11.69
N GLN A 43 -9.17 -16.25 10.97
CA GLN A 43 -10.53 -16.44 11.50
C GLN A 43 -11.05 -17.80 11.01
N HIS A 44 -11.49 -18.65 11.94
CA HIS A 44 -11.91 -20.03 11.64
C HIS A 44 -10.87 -20.84 10.84
N GLY A 45 -9.57 -20.61 11.08
CA GLY A 45 -8.47 -21.28 10.38
C GLY A 45 -8.17 -20.75 8.98
N ARG A 46 -8.89 -19.73 8.50
CA ARG A 46 -8.63 -19.06 7.21
C ARG A 46 -7.92 -17.72 7.45
N PRO A 47 -7.06 -17.23 6.54
CA PRO A 47 -6.36 -15.95 6.68
C PRO A 47 -7.14 -14.77 6.03
N PRO A 48 -8.02 -14.04 6.74
CA PRO A 48 -8.75 -12.89 6.16
C PRO A 48 -7.89 -11.64 5.97
N ALA A 49 -6.79 -11.47 6.71
CA ALA A 49 -6.04 -10.22 6.73
C ALA A 49 -4.58 -10.42 7.11
N VAL A 50 -3.74 -9.45 6.73
CA VAL A 50 -2.36 -9.30 7.20
C VAL A 50 -2.25 -7.99 7.94
N LEU A 51 -1.71 -8.03 9.15
CA LEU A 51 -1.35 -6.85 9.93
C LEU A 51 0.11 -6.49 9.66
N ILE A 52 0.36 -5.25 9.29
CA ILE A 52 1.69 -4.66 9.09
C ILE A 52 1.77 -3.33 9.86
N SER A 53 2.99 -2.81 10.05
CA SER A 53 3.15 -1.50 10.68
C SER A 53 2.66 -0.41 9.74
N SER A 54 2.29 0.76 10.29
CA SER A 54 1.89 1.90 9.45
C SER A 54 3.01 2.33 8.50
N GLY A 55 4.27 2.32 8.96
CA GLY A 55 5.42 2.65 8.13
C GLY A 55 5.64 1.67 6.98
N GLU A 56 5.50 0.37 7.21
CA GLU A 56 5.55 -0.63 6.12
C GLU A 56 4.39 -0.45 5.14
N TYR A 57 3.19 -0.18 5.63
CA TYR A 57 2.04 0.10 4.77
C TYR A 57 2.31 1.33 3.89
N ASP A 58 2.77 2.42 4.48
CA ASP A 58 3.08 3.66 3.75
C ASP A 58 4.15 3.42 2.69
N GLN A 59 5.21 2.70 3.02
CA GLN A 59 6.28 2.34 2.07
C GLN A 59 5.74 1.53 0.88
N ILE A 60 4.93 0.49 1.15
CA ILE A 60 4.30 -0.31 0.09
C ILE A 60 3.42 0.58 -0.78
N ARG A 61 2.60 1.44 -0.17
CA ARG A 61 1.70 2.35 -0.91
C ARG A 61 2.46 3.36 -1.77
N GLU A 62 3.59 3.88 -1.28
CA GLU A 62 4.42 4.81 -2.04
C GLU A 62 5.08 4.12 -3.23
N GLN A 63 5.62 2.92 -3.04
CA GLN A 63 6.17 2.10 -4.15
C GLN A 63 5.12 1.83 -5.22
N TRP A 64 3.90 1.45 -4.84
CA TRP A 64 2.81 1.23 -5.78
C TRP A 64 2.46 2.50 -6.57
N ARG A 65 2.30 3.63 -5.89
CA ARG A 65 2.02 4.93 -6.54
C ARG A 65 3.13 5.32 -7.53
N PHE A 66 4.38 5.05 -7.18
CA PHE A 66 5.51 5.30 -8.05
C PHE A 66 5.44 4.46 -9.32
N ILE A 67 5.20 3.15 -9.20
CA ILE A 67 5.05 2.24 -10.35
C ILE A 67 3.87 2.65 -11.23
N GLU A 68 2.73 3.01 -10.63
CA GLU A 68 1.56 3.52 -11.36
C GLU A 68 1.91 4.77 -12.16
N SER A 69 2.61 5.73 -11.53
CA SER A 69 3.04 6.98 -12.17
C SER A 69 4.02 6.73 -13.32
N LEU A 70 4.97 5.82 -13.15
CA LEU A 70 5.88 5.41 -14.22
C LEU A 70 5.15 4.75 -15.39
N THR A 71 4.21 3.85 -15.09
CA THR A 71 3.45 3.14 -16.11
C THR A 71 2.61 4.12 -16.94
N ALA A 72 1.94 5.07 -16.28
CA ALA A 72 1.18 6.12 -16.94
C ALA A 72 2.08 7.01 -17.82
N GLY A 73 3.23 7.44 -17.30
CA GLY A 73 4.18 8.24 -18.06
C GLY A 73 4.78 7.51 -19.26
N LEU A 74 5.03 6.20 -19.14
CA LEU A 74 5.52 5.37 -20.24
C LEU A 74 4.46 5.26 -21.34
N ASP A 75 3.19 5.04 -20.98
CA ASP A 75 2.08 4.99 -21.94
C ASP A 75 1.86 6.34 -22.64
N ASP A 76 1.97 7.46 -21.92
CA ASP A 76 1.93 8.80 -22.49
C ASP A 76 3.06 9.01 -23.50
N SER A 77 4.29 8.58 -23.16
CA SER A 77 5.44 8.66 -24.07
C SER A 77 5.24 7.82 -25.33
N GLN A 78 4.79 6.57 -25.18
CA GLN A 78 4.56 5.65 -26.30
C GLN A 78 3.42 6.10 -27.22
N SER A 79 2.40 6.72 -26.64
CA SER A 79 1.24 7.24 -27.37
C SER A 79 1.46 8.66 -27.95
N GLY A 80 2.64 9.25 -27.76
CA GLY A 80 2.95 10.61 -28.20
C GLY A 80 2.21 11.71 -27.44
N ARG A 81 1.64 11.42 -26.27
CA ARG A 81 1.00 12.40 -25.37
C ARG A 81 2.03 13.14 -24.52
N VAL A 82 3.06 13.65 -25.18
CA VAL A 82 4.15 14.42 -24.58
C VAL A 82 3.99 15.90 -24.90
N MET A 83 4.49 16.75 -24.02
CA MET A 83 4.48 18.21 -24.20
C MET A 83 5.91 18.71 -24.09
N ASP A 84 6.24 19.72 -24.89
CA ASP A 84 7.45 20.48 -24.65
C ASP A 84 7.27 21.48 -23.50
N THR A 85 8.37 22.13 -23.13
CA THR A 85 8.40 23.08 -22.01
C THR A 85 7.47 24.27 -22.21
N GLU A 86 7.33 24.78 -23.44
CA GLU A 86 6.51 25.96 -23.71
C GLU A 86 5.02 25.62 -23.71
N GLU A 87 4.65 24.47 -24.28
CA GLU A 87 3.30 23.93 -24.21
C GLU A 87 2.87 23.70 -22.75
N LEU A 88 3.74 23.12 -21.93
CA LEU A 88 3.49 22.90 -20.50
C LEU A 88 3.27 24.24 -19.76
N LYS A 89 4.12 25.24 -20.00
CA LYS A 89 3.99 26.58 -19.38
C LYS A 89 2.66 27.23 -19.74
N ALA A 90 2.28 27.21 -21.02
CA ALA A 90 1.03 27.78 -21.48
C ALA A 90 -0.17 27.10 -20.81
N ARG A 91 -0.18 25.76 -20.77
CA ARG A 91 -1.25 24.97 -20.13
C ARG A 91 -1.38 25.29 -18.63
N LEU A 92 -0.25 25.41 -17.91
CA LEU A 92 -0.26 25.77 -16.50
C LEU A 92 -0.71 27.22 -16.26
N ALA A 93 -0.39 28.15 -17.15
CA ALA A 93 -0.87 29.54 -17.07
C ALA A 93 -2.40 29.59 -17.23
N SER A 94 -2.95 28.96 -18.26
CA SER A 94 -4.40 28.90 -18.49
C SER A 94 -5.15 28.25 -17.32
N ALA A 95 -4.61 27.17 -16.75
CA ALA A 95 -5.22 26.51 -15.59
C ALA A 95 -5.20 27.37 -14.31
N ARG A 96 -4.25 28.32 -14.17
CA ARG A 96 -4.23 29.26 -13.04
C ARG A 96 -5.27 30.36 -13.22
N GLU A 97 -5.44 30.86 -14.44
CA GLU A 97 -6.42 31.90 -14.75
C GLU A 97 -7.86 31.41 -14.53
N GLN A 98 -8.17 30.19 -14.97
CA GLN A 98 -9.47 29.55 -14.73
C GLN A 98 -9.82 29.38 -13.24
N ARG A 99 -8.82 29.18 -12.38
CA ARG A 99 -9.03 29.10 -10.92
C ARG A 99 -9.23 30.47 -10.28
N ARG A 100 -8.75 31.56 -10.89
CA ARG A 100 -8.95 32.93 -10.40
C ARG A 100 -10.31 33.50 -10.82
N SER A 101 -10.84 33.05 -11.95
CA SER A 101 -12.15 33.48 -12.46
C SER A 101 -13.33 32.72 -11.86
N ARG A 102 -13.10 31.84 -10.87
CA ARG A 102 -14.10 31.00 -10.22
C ARG A 102 -14.19 31.36 -8.74
#